data_AF-A0AAE3RA85-F1
#
_entry.id   AF-A0AAE3RA85-F1
#
_cell.length_a   1.000
_cell.length_b   1.000
_cell.length_c   1.000
_cell.angle_alpha   90.00
_cell.angle_beta   90.00
_cell.angle_gamma   90.00
#
_symmetry.space_group_name_H-M   'P 1'
#
loop_
_entity.id
_entity.type
_entity.pdbx_description
1 polymer ?
#
loop_
_entity_poly.entity_id
_entity_poly.type
_entity_poly.pdbx_seq_one_letter_code
_entity_poly.pdbx_strand_id
1 'polypeptide(L)'
;MTNRHIWVLLFWCWSCMLTAQSIPWKVRPTGVNHTIFIKNSISLTVNGVTLEAGDAIGVFYDSLGVKVCGGYIEWQKQSAALTAYGDDGTNKGFKTGEVFTFRVWKKSTNCISENVQVTYASGGIISHTNQFAPDGISELSTLQGTASTIRYNSSSFCQNAGLQAPVFTGSVSQITYTSSEGLILNESTGTIDVTRSEPGNYIVTFSSPVCLTQQQISVSIAPGINLTQLVTTFIDATCEKQKGTLEIDISTITGGTKPYRLALRETSRNETISAVGNRFDNLIPGSYELIITDALQCQQIASTPINVSTPTDCVPVISPNGDGVADAFYIPSQGVVKIYNRYGQLLKTLSTPAEWDATDESGNLVPMGNYVIVGSNAADKKVITVIR
;
A
#
# COMPACT_ATOMS: atom_id res chain seq x y z
N MET A 1 -11.63 36.52 -58.84
CA MET A 1 -10.42 35.69 -58.86
C MET A 1 -9.86 35.63 -57.45
N THR A 2 -10.24 34.63 -56.68
CA THR A 2 -9.80 34.44 -55.28
C THR A 2 -8.78 33.32 -55.25
N ASN A 3 -7.50 33.68 -55.07
CA ASN A 3 -6.39 32.74 -54.91
C ASN A 3 -6.51 32.00 -53.57
N ARG A 4 -6.73 30.69 -53.61
CA ARG A 4 -6.57 29.80 -52.46
C ARG A 4 -5.14 29.27 -52.47
N HIS A 5 -4.34 29.70 -51.50
CA HIS A 5 -3.03 29.11 -51.23
C HIS A 5 -3.23 27.75 -50.55
N ILE A 6 -2.84 26.68 -51.25
CA ILE A 6 -2.75 25.33 -50.70
C ILE A 6 -1.39 25.22 -50.00
N TRP A 7 -1.41 25.08 -48.68
CA TRP A 7 -0.22 24.76 -47.90
C TRP A 7 -0.02 23.25 -47.93
N VAL A 8 0.95 22.80 -48.72
CA VAL A 8 1.43 21.41 -48.66
C VAL A 8 2.33 21.30 -47.44
N LEU A 9 1.79 20.77 -46.35
CA LEU A 9 2.57 20.31 -45.19
C LEU A 9 3.37 19.07 -45.62
N LEU A 10 4.62 19.29 -46.01
CA LEU A 10 5.63 18.24 -46.14
C LEU A 10 5.92 17.68 -44.74
N PHE A 11 5.24 16.57 -44.40
CA PHE A 11 5.63 15.73 -43.28
C PHE A 11 7.02 15.16 -43.58
N TRP A 12 8.05 15.79 -43.02
CA TRP A 12 9.34 15.15 -42.83
C TRP A 12 9.12 13.99 -41.87
N CYS A 13 8.89 12.80 -42.44
CA CYS A 13 9.04 11.55 -41.71
C CYS A 13 10.52 11.46 -41.35
N TRP A 14 10.86 11.94 -40.15
CA TRP A 14 12.12 11.61 -39.52
C TRP A 14 12.15 10.10 -39.46
N SER A 15 12.89 9.51 -40.38
CA SER A 15 13.15 8.08 -40.45
C SER A 15 13.47 7.61 -39.04
N CYS A 16 12.56 6.83 -38.45
CA CYS A 16 12.84 6.03 -37.29
C CYS A 16 14.01 5.12 -37.72
N MET A 17 15.23 5.51 -37.39
CA MET A 17 16.38 4.61 -37.47
C MET A 17 16.13 3.53 -36.43
N LEU A 18 15.40 2.49 -36.82
CA LEU A 18 15.37 1.22 -36.11
C LEU A 18 16.79 0.69 -36.13
N THR A 19 17.54 0.93 -35.05
CA THR A 19 18.79 0.22 -34.81
C THR A 19 18.45 -1.26 -34.69
N ALA A 20 18.98 -2.08 -35.60
CA ALA A 20 18.82 -3.53 -35.51
C ALA A 20 19.39 -4.01 -34.17
N GLN A 21 18.54 -4.61 -33.34
CA GLN A 21 18.97 -5.17 -32.07
C GLN A 21 19.79 -6.44 -32.32
N SER A 22 20.91 -6.59 -31.61
CA SER A 22 21.79 -7.75 -31.70
C SER A 22 21.86 -8.48 -30.37
N ILE A 23 22.03 -9.80 -30.41
CA ILE A 23 22.26 -10.62 -29.23
C ILE A 23 23.49 -10.07 -28.47
N PRO A 24 23.38 -9.77 -27.16
CA PRO A 24 24.40 -9.02 -26.43
C PRO A 24 25.59 -9.87 -25.96
N TRP A 25 25.53 -11.19 -26.16
CA TRP A 25 26.51 -12.12 -25.62
C TRP A 25 27.69 -12.34 -26.57
N LYS A 26 28.89 -12.41 -25.99
CA LYS A 26 30.12 -12.78 -26.70
C LYS A 26 30.57 -14.14 -26.20
N VAL A 27 30.85 -15.05 -27.13
CA VAL A 27 31.34 -16.40 -26.84
C VAL A 27 32.73 -16.56 -27.43
N ARG A 28 33.58 -17.31 -26.74
CA ARG A 28 34.89 -17.73 -27.24
C ARG A 28 34.85 -19.25 -27.45
N PRO A 29 34.66 -19.72 -28.69
CA PRO A 29 34.69 -21.14 -28.99
C PRO A 29 36.02 -21.78 -28.58
N THR A 30 35.95 -22.98 -28.03
CA THR A 30 37.11 -23.82 -27.69
C THR A 30 36.98 -25.19 -28.36
N GLY A 31 38.05 -25.97 -28.33
CA GLY A 31 38.05 -27.34 -28.85
C GLY A 31 37.29 -28.35 -27.98
N VAL A 32 36.95 -27.98 -26.73
CA VAL A 32 36.21 -28.80 -25.79
C VAL A 32 34.77 -28.31 -25.75
N ASN A 33 33.80 -29.18 -26.00
CA ASN A 33 32.41 -28.77 -26.06
C ASN A 33 31.45 -29.77 -25.42
N HIS A 34 30.24 -29.30 -25.14
CA HIS A 34 29.10 -30.08 -24.69
C HIS A 34 27.88 -29.61 -25.50
N THR A 35 27.03 -30.55 -25.91
CA THR A 35 25.83 -30.24 -26.71
C THR A 35 24.56 -30.29 -25.85
N ILE A 36 23.79 -29.21 -25.85
CA ILE A 36 22.51 -29.10 -25.16
C ILE A 36 21.38 -29.02 -26.20
N PHE A 37 20.56 -30.06 -26.30
CA PHE A 37 19.40 -30.09 -27.19
C PHE A 37 18.21 -29.33 -26.61
N ILE A 38 17.57 -28.53 -27.46
CA ILE A 38 16.39 -27.73 -27.14
C ILE A 38 15.33 -28.03 -28.20
N LYS A 39 14.31 -28.82 -27.84
CA LYS A 39 13.23 -29.18 -28.77
C LYS A 39 12.21 -28.04 -28.89
N ASN A 40 11.59 -27.89 -30.05
CA ASN A 40 10.49 -26.91 -30.20
C ASN A 40 9.19 -27.33 -29.51
N SER A 41 9.08 -28.60 -29.11
CA SER A 41 7.91 -29.17 -28.43
C SER A 41 7.88 -28.89 -26.93
N ILE A 42 8.98 -28.41 -26.35
CA ILE A 42 9.06 -28.13 -24.91
C ILE A 42 8.59 -26.71 -24.60
N SER A 43 8.14 -26.50 -23.36
CA SER A 43 7.74 -25.18 -22.89
C SER A 43 8.98 -24.30 -22.70
N LEU A 44 9.12 -23.27 -23.55
CA LEU A 44 10.15 -22.24 -23.51
C LEU A 44 9.47 -20.90 -23.26
N THR A 45 9.49 -20.39 -22.03
CA THR A 45 8.73 -19.19 -21.65
C THR A 45 9.56 -18.20 -20.85
N VAL A 46 9.22 -16.91 -20.95
CA VAL A 46 9.64 -15.87 -20.02
C VAL A 46 8.37 -15.17 -19.51
N ASN A 47 8.16 -15.14 -18.19
CA ASN A 47 6.91 -14.64 -17.58
C ASN A 47 5.64 -15.33 -18.14
N GLY A 48 5.72 -16.62 -18.47
CA GLY A 48 4.64 -17.37 -19.09
C GLY A 48 4.41 -17.09 -20.58
N VAL A 49 5.12 -16.13 -21.19
CA VAL A 49 5.05 -15.84 -22.62
C VAL A 49 6.07 -16.70 -23.37
N THR A 50 5.63 -17.42 -24.39
CA THR A 50 6.50 -18.29 -25.20
C THR A 50 7.56 -17.49 -25.99
N LEU A 51 8.74 -18.08 -26.17
CA LEU A 51 9.80 -17.47 -26.99
C LEU A 51 9.40 -17.34 -28.47
N GLU A 52 9.83 -16.23 -29.06
CA GLU A 52 9.59 -15.82 -30.43
C GLU A 52 10.84 -16.09 -31.29
N ALA A 53 10.65 -16.13 -32.61
CA ALA A 53 11.78 -16.26 -33.51
C ALA A 53 12.66 -15.00 -33.39
N GLY A 54 13.96 -15.20 -33.15
CA GLY A 54 14.92 -14.13 -32.92
C GLY A 54 15.27 -13.87 -31.45
N ASP A 55 14.53 -14.43 -30.49
CA ASP A 55 15.00 -14.48 -29.10
C ASP A 55 16.26 -15.33 -29.01
N ALA A 56 17.05 -15.24 -27.94
CA ALA A 56 18.24 -16.05 -27.74
C ALA A 56 18.23 -16.80 -26.41
N ILE A 57 18.76 -18.02 -26.41
CA ILE A 57 18.97 -18.84 -25.21
C ILE A 57 20.48 -18.98 -25.05
N GLY A 58 21.00 -18.60 -23.88
CA GLY A 58 22.42 -18.64 -23.59
C GLY A 58 22.70 -19.48 -22.35
N VAL A 59 23.87 -20.10 -22.34
CA VAL A 59 24.41 -20.87 -21.22
C VAL A 59 25.67 -20.18 -20.70
N PHE A 60 25.80 -20.12 -19.38
CA PHE A 60 26.79 -19.31 -18.67
C PHE A 60 27.53 -20.13 -17.63
N TYR A 61 28.84 -19.93 -17.56
CA TYR A 61 29.73 -20.48 -16.55
C TYR A 61 30.15 -19.40 -15.56
N ASP A 62 30.60 -19.79 -14.38
CA ASP A 62 31.12 -18.91 -13.36
C ASP A 62 32.62 -18.66 -13.57
N SER A 63 32.98 -17.40 -13.74
CA SER A 63 34.37 -16.95 -13.76
C SER A 63 34.60 -16.03 -12.57
N LEU A 64 35.08 -16.60 -11.46
CA LEU A 64 35.38 -15.87 -10.22
C LEU A 64 34.18 -15.05 -9.72
N GLY A 65 32.97 -15.64 -9.72
CA GLY A 65 31.73 -14.97 -9.31
C GLY A 65 31.04 -14.14 -10.39
N VAL A 66 31.62 -14.02 -11.59
CA VAL A 66 30.99 -13.35 -12.74
C VAL A 66 30.51 -14.37 -13.76
N LYS A 67 29.23 -14.30 -14.14
CA LYS A 67 28.67 -15.18 -15.18
C LYS A 67 29.14 -14.75 -16.57
N VAL A 68 29.84 -15.64 -17.27
CA VAL A 68 30.36 -15.43 -18.63
C VAL A 68 29.66 -16.36 -19.60
N CYS A 69 29.30 -15.86 -20.79
CA CYS A 69 28.60 -16.67 -21.78
C CYS A 69 29.53 -17.74 -22.34
N GLY A 70 29.18 -19.01 -22.13
CA GLY A 70 29.88 -20.16 -22.67
C GLY A 70 29.22 -20.74 -23.93
N GLY A 71 28.12 -20.13 -24.41
CA GLY A 71 27.41 -20.58 -25.60
C GLY A 71 26.02 -19.96 -25.69
N TYR A 72 25.51 -19.75 -26.91
CA TYR A 72 24.12 -19.35 -27.11
C TYR A 72 23.60 -19.76 -28.49
N ILE A 73 22.27 -19.75 -28.63
CA ILE A 73 21.58 -19.85 -29.92
C ILE A 73 20.59 -18.70 -30.09
N GLU A 74 20.33 -18.32 -31.34
CA GLU A 74 19.12 -17.57 -31.70
C GLU A 74 17.99 -18.58 -31.93
N TRP A 75 16.91 -18.46 -31.17
CA TRP A 75 15.74 -19.31 -31.25
C TRP A 75 14.96 -19.04 -32.54
N GLN A 76 14.74 -20.06 -33.35
CA GLN A 76 14.02 -19.97 -34.63
C GLN A 76 12.66 -20.69 -34.61
N LYS A 77 12.11 -20.98 -33.41
CA LYS A 77 10.92 -21.84 -33.23
C LYS A 77 11.08 -23.26 -33.80
N GLN A 78 12.31 -23.72 -33.91
CA GLN A 78 12.68 -25.05 -34.39
C GLN A 78 13.64 -25.68 -33.39
N SER A 79 13.65 -27.01 -33.33
CA SER A 79 14.58 -27.73 -32.48
C SER A 79 16.02 -27.35 -32.84
N ALA A 80 16.84 -27.11 -31.83
CA ALA A 80 18.20 -26.61 -31.98
C ALA A 80 19.16 -27.31 -31.01
N ALA A 81 20.45 -27.27 -31.33
CA ALA A 81 21.53 -27.72 -30.49
C ALA A 81 22.35 -26.51 -30.05
N LEU A 82 22.39 -26.24 -28.74
CA LEU A 82 23.22 -25.21 -28.14
C LEU A 82 24.56 -25.82 -27.73
N THR A 83 25.65 -25.26 -28.24
CA THR A 83 27.00 -25.68 -27.84
C THR A 83 27.45 -24.89 -26.62
N ALA A 84 27.79 -25.59 -25.54
CA ALA A 84 28.50 -25.04 -24.39
C ALA A 84 30.00 -25.33 -24.56
N TYR A 85 30.85 -24.30 -24.52
CA TYR A 85 32.30 -24.42 -24.69
C TYR A 85 33.00 -24.58 -23.35
N GLY A 86 33.82 -25.63 -23.24
CA GLY A 86 34.57 -25.99 -22.05
C GLY A 86 35.95 -25.33 -21.98
N ASP A 87 36.53 -25.36 -20.79
CA ASP A 87 37.91 -24.94 -20.55
C ASP A 87 38.91 -25.83 -21.30
N ASP A 88 39.77 -25.22 -22.11
CA ASP A 88 40.83 -25.86 -22.90
C ASP A 88 42.20 -25.86 -22.20
N GLY A 89 42.24 -25.48 -20.92
CA GLY A 89 43.47 -25.36 -20.13
C GLY A 89 43.96 -23.91 -19.97
N THR A 90 43.22 -22.92 -20.49
CA THR A 90 43.52 -21.49 -20.33
C THR A 90 42.50 -20.71 -19.46
N ASN A 91 41.68 -21.41 -18.67
CA ASN A 91 40.55 -20.89 -17.89
C ASN A 91 39.49 -20.16 -18.75
N LYS A 92 39.13 -20.74 -19.90
CA LYS A 92 38.14 -20.18 -20.83
C LYS A 92 37.04 -21.17 -21.13
N GLY A 93 35.91 -21.09 -20.43
CA GLY A 93 34.75 -21.95 -20.63
C GLY A 93 34.40 -22.74 -19.37
N PHE A 94 33.44 -23.65 -19.51
CA PHE A 94 32.98 -24.49 -18.41
C PHE A 94 34.06 -25.47 -17.94
N LYS A 95 34.19 -25.63 -16.63
CA LYS A 95 34.96 -26.75 -16.05
C LYS A 95 34.12 -28.01 -16.06
N THR A 96 34.75 -29.18 -16.18
CA THR A 96 34.06 -30.47 -16.03
C THR A 96 33.34 -30.54 -14.68
N GLY A 97 32.06 -30.91 -14.70
CA GLY A 97 31.18 -30.95 -13.53
C GLY A 97 30.52 -29.61 -13.17
N GLU A 98 30.86 -28.51 -13.85
CA GLU A 98 30.27 -27.20 -13.59
C GLU A 98 28.80 -27.18 -14.02
N VAL A 99 27.94 -26.65 -13.14
CA VAL A 99 26.49 -26.59 -13.40
C VAL A 99 26.17 -25.46 -14.36
N PHE A 100 25.37 -25.75 -15.38
CA PHE A 100 24.90 -24.77 -16.34
C PHE A 100 24.01 -23.70 -15.68
N THR A 101 24.31 -22.43 -15.92
CA THR A 101 23.41 -21.32 -15.65
C THR A 101 22.81 -20.84 -16.97
N PHE A 102 21.48 -20.68 -17.06
CA PHE A 102 20.83 -20.21 -18.29
C PHE A 102 20.41 -18.75 -18.19
N ARG A 103 20.44 -18.05 -19.32
CA ARG A 103 19.80 -16.75 -19.51
C ARG A 103 19.05 -16.73 -20.84
N VAL A 104 18.00 -15.93 -20.93
CA VAL A 104 17.21 -15.78 -22.16
C VAL A 104 17.17 -14.32 -22.56
N TRP A 105 17.57 -13.99 -23.78
CA TRP A 105 17.43 -12.66 -24.34
C TRP A 105 16.18 -12.57 -25.23
N LYS A 106 15.28 -11.65 -24.93
CA LYS A 106 14.08 -11.34 -25.71
C LYS A 106 14.42 -10.25 -26.74
N LYS A 107 14.24 -10.54 -28.03
CA LYS A 107 14.50 -9.58 -29.12
C LYS A 107 13.46 -8.48 -29.19
N SER A 108 12.21 -8.75 -28.85
CA SER A 108 11.15 -7.75 -28.89
C SER A 108 11.35 -6.62 -27.87
N THR A 109 12.01 -6.91 -26.75
CA THR A 109 12.20 -5.97 -25.63
C THR A 109 13.68 -5.66 -25.33
N ASN A 110 14.61 -6.30 -26.04
CA ASN A 110 16.05 -6.30 -25.75
C ASN A 110 16.41 -6.78 -24.32
N CYS A 111 15.69 -7.77 -23.78
CA CYS A 111 15.73 -8.11 -22.36
C CYS A 111 16.33 -9.49 -22.05
N ILE A 112 17.36 -9.54 -21.21
CA ILE A 112 17.95 -10.75 -20.64
C ILE A 112 17.27 -11.21 -19.32
N SER A 113 16.43 -12.24 -19.36
CA SER A 113 16.00 -12.96 -18.16
C SER A 113 17.19 -13.71 -17.55
N GLU A 114 17.61 -13.29 -16.35
CA GLU A 114 18.72 -13.93 -15.62
C GLU A 114 18.28 -15.11 -14.75
N ASN A 115 17.01 -15.13 -14.34
CA ASN A 115 16.44 -16.18 -13.52
C ASN A 115 15.71 -17.19 -14.40
N VAL A 116 16.48 -18.10 -14.98
CA VAL A 116 15.95 -19.16 -15.84
C VAL A 116 16.02 -20.49 -15.12
N GLN A 117 14.85 -21.08 -14.86
CA GLN A 117 14.72 -22.43 -14.34
C GLN A 117 14.61 -23.41 -15.51
N VAL A 118 15.39 -24.48 -15.43
CA VAL A 118 15.50 -25.48 -16.48
C VAL A 118 15.34 -26.87 -15.87
N THR A 119 14.56 -27.72 -16.53
CA THR A 119 14.54 -29.16 -16.24
C THR A 119 15.11 -29.91 -17.43
N TYR A 120 15.59 -31.13 -17.20
CA TYR A 120 16.30 -31.91 -18.20
C TYR A 120 15.56 -33.22 -18.51
N ALA A 121 15.72 -33.70 -19.73
CA ALA A 121 15.33 -35.05 -20.09
C ALA A 121 16.43 -36.03 -19.67
N SER A 122 16.09 -37.32 -19.64
CA SER A 122 17.03 -38.40 -19.33
C SER A 122 16.77 -39.62 -20.22
N GLY A 123 17.81 -40.41 -20.49
CA GLY A 123 17.74 -41.62 -21.30
C GLY A 123 18.14 -41.40 -22.77
N GLY A 124 18.17 -42.49 -23.56
CA GLY A 124 18.63 -42.43 -24.95
C GLY A 124 20.11 -42.03 -25.05
N ILE A 125 20.41 -41.05 -25.90
CA ILE A 125 21.78 -40.52 -26.11
C ILE A 125 22.22 -39.49 -25.06
N ILE A 126 21.33 -39.13 -24.12
CA ILE A 126 21.60 -38.11 -23.09
C ILE A 126 22.62 -38.69 -22.10
N SER A 127 23.82 -38.11 -22.07
CA SER A 127 24.89 -38.54 -21.16
C SER A 127 24.94 -37.74 -19.86
N HIS A 128 24.42 -36.51 -19.86
CA HIS A 128 24.45 -35.60 -18.72
C HIS A 128 23.16 -34.76 -18.66
N THR A 129 22.87 -34.16 -17.50
CA THR A 129 21.72 -33.26 -17.33
C THR A 129 22.17 -31.80 -17.15
N ASN A 130 22.43 -31.36 -15.93
CA ASN A 130 22.69 -29.97 -15.61
C ASN A 130 24.18 -29.60 -15.52
N GLN A 131 25.09 -30.53 -15.82
CA GLN A 131 26.51 -30.35 -15.64
C GLN A 131 27.26 -30.47 -16.97
N PHE A 132 28.26 -29.61 -17.11
CA PHE A 132 29.19 -29.67 -18.22
C PHE A 132 30.09 -30.92 -18.12
N ALA A 133 30.35 -31.52 -19.28
CA ALA A 133 31.33 -32.57 -19.47
C ALA A 133 31.82 -32.51 -20.92
N PRO A 134 33.12 -32.73 -21.18
CA PRO A 134 33.63 -32.88 -22.54
C PRO A 134 32.85 -33.94 -23.32
N ASP A 135 32.43 -33.59 -24.54
CA ASP A 135 31.58 -34.39 -25.44
C ASP A 135 30.24 -34.81 -24.80
N GLY A 136 29.84 -34.14 -23.72
CA GLY A 136 28.59 -34.39 -23.03
C GLY A 136 27.38 -34.00 -23.87
N ILE A 137 26.27 -34.69 -23.64
CA ILE A 137 25.00 -34.46 -24.30
C ILE A 137 23.94 -34.28 -23.22
N SER A 138 23.30 -33.13 -23.22
CA SER A 138 22.15 -32.81 -22.39
C SER A 138 20.95 -32.44 -23.26
N GLU A 139 19.75 -32.59 -22.71
CA GLU A 139 18.51 -32.18 -23.38
C GLU A 139 17.60 -31.48 -22.38
N LEU A 140 17.02 -30.35 -22.77
CA LEU A 140 16.07 -29.63 -21.94
C LEU A 140 14.67 -30.24 -22.05
N SER A 141 14.00 -30.38 -20.90
CA SER A 141 12.57 -30.73 -20.79
C SER A 141 11.69 -29.49 -20.66
N THR A 142 12.16 -28.46 -19.95
CA THR A 142 11.48 -27.16 -19.84
C THR A 142 12.50 -26.05 -19.67
N LEU A 143 12.12 -24.83 -20.06
CA LEU A 143 12.84 -23.61 -19.76
C LEU A 143 11.83 -22.51 -19.39
N GLN A 144 11.94 -21.99 -18.17
CA GLN A 144 11.07 -20.95 -17.66
C GLN A 144 11.91 -19.81 -17.06
N GLY A 145 11.97 -18.70 -17.79
CA GLY A 145 12.55 -17.45 -17.31
C GLY A 145 11.53 -16.61 -16.56
N THR A 146 11.99 -15.89 -15.55
CA THR A 146 11.28 -14.74 -15.00
C THR A 146 12.03 -13.46 -15.37
N ALA A 147 11.32 -12.44 -15.84
CA ALA A 147 11.91 -11.12 -16.04
C ALA A 147 11.94 -10.38 -14.70
N SER A 148 12.91 -9.49 -14.56
CA SER A 148 12.94 -8.59 -13.42
C SER A 148 11.77 -7.62 -13.46
N THR A 149 11.08 -7.43 -12.34
CA THR A 149 10.04 -6.41 -12.20
C THR A 149 10.40 -5.44 -11.09
N ILE A 150 10.08 -4.18 -11.31
CA ILE A 150 10.14 -3.15 -10.28
C ILE A 150 8.76 -2.53 -10.09
N ARG A 151 8.38 -2.32 -8.83
CA ARG A 151 7.09 -1.71 -8.44
C ARG A 151 7.21 -0.99 -7.11
N TYR A 152 6.36 0.00 -6.87
CA TYR A 152 6.11 0.43 -5.50
C TYR A 152 4.97 -0.40 -4.88
N ASN A 153 4.80 -0.31 -3.57
CA ASN A 153 3.72 -1.03 -2.87
C ASN A 153 2.32 -0.43 -3.14
N SER A 154 2.26 0.83 -3.57
CA SER A 154 1.05 1.53 -3.99
C SER A 154 1.35 2.39 -5.22
N SER A 155 0.32 2.68 -6.01
CA SER A 155 0.36 3.66 -7.10
C SER A 155 -0.05 5.07 -6.65
N SER A 156 -0.59 5.22 -5.43
CA SER A 156 -1.01 6.49 -4.84
C SER A 156 -0.56 6.57 -3.38
N PHE A 157 0.02 7.71 -3.00
CA PHE A 157 0.50 7.97 -1.65
C PHE A 157 -0.10 9.25 -1.08
N CYS A 158 -0.44 9.22 0.20
CA CYS A 158 -0.77 10.42 0.96
C CYS A 158 0.50 11.21 1.26
N GLN A 159 0.42 12.55 1.28
CA GLN A 159 1.56 13.44 1.50
C GLN A 159 2.39 13.11 2.77
N ASN A 160 1.78 12.45 3.76
CA ASN A 160 2.41 12.03 5.00
C ASN A 160 3.00 10.59 4.99
N ALA A 161 3.04 9.91 3.84
CA ALA A 161 3.46 8.51 3.74
C ALA A 161 4.97 8.27 3.96
N GLY A 162 5.79 9.31 4.08
CA GLY A 162 7.23 9.17 4.33
C GLY A 162 8.02 8.60 3.14
N LEU A 163 9.08 7.84 3.42
CA LEU A 163 9.94 7.23 2.41
C LEU A 163 9.31 5.96 1.82
N GLN A 164 9.29 5.86 0.50
CA GLN A 164 8.75 4.72 -0.25
C GLN A 164 9.85 4.08 -1.10
N ALA A 165 10.27 2.87 -0.71
CA ALA A 165 11.23 2.10 -1.48
C ALA A 165 10.52 1.23 -2.54
N PRO A 166 11.10 1.08 -3.74
CA PRO A 166 10.57 0.16 -4.72
C PRO A 166 10.90 -1.29 -4.31
N VAL A 167 9.99 -2.19 -4.61
CA VAL A 167 10.18 -3.64 -4.53
C VAL A 167 10.70 -4.11 -5.88
N PHE A 168 11.87 -4.74 -5.84
CA PHE A 168 12.51 -5.33 -7.00
C PHE A 168 12.46 -6.86 -6.93
N THR A 169 12.19 -7.49 -8.07
CA THR A 169 12.32 -8.94 -8.22
C THR A 169 13.36 -9.26 -9.29
N GLY A 170 14.23 -10.23 -9.01
CA GLY A 170 15.24 -10.73 -9.92
C GLY A 170 16.65 -10.23 -9.65
N SER A 171 17.49 -10.12 -10.68
CA SER A 171 18.86 -9.62 -10.59
C SER A 171 19.11 -8.70 -11.77
N VAL A 172 19.38 -7.43 -11.48
CA VAL A 172 19.87 -6.46 -12.47
C VAL A 172 21.10 -5.79 -11.88
N SER A 173 22.13 -5.63 -12.70
CA SER A 173 23.27 -4.79 -12.36
C SER A 173 23.00 -3.38 -12.85
N GLN A 174 23.22 -2.39 -11.99
CA GLN A 174 23.13 -0.95 -12.30
C GLN A 174 21.74 -0.49 -12.80
N ILE A 175 20.89 -0.05 -11.87
CA ILE A 175 19.62 0.61 -12.20
C ILE A 175 19.82 2.12 -12.05
N THR A 176 19.34 2.88 -13.04
CA THR A 176 19.18 4.33 -12.92
C THR A 176 17.69 4.65 -12.87
N TYR A 177 17.33 5.54 -11.95
CA TYR A 177 15.97 5.99 -11.71
C TYR A 177 15.86 7.47 -12.07
N THR A 178 14.81 7.86 -12.77
CA THR A 178 14.52 9.26 -13.11
C THR A 178 13.04 9.55 -12.94
N SER A 179 12.68 10.81 -12.74
CA SER A 179 11.30 11.27 -12.65
C SER A 179 11.15 12.68 -13.23
N SER A 180 9.92 13.11 -13.47
CA SER A 180 9.61 14.53 -13.68
C SER A 180 9.87 15.37 -12.43
N GLU A 181 10.07 16.67 -12.64
CA GLU A 181 10.23 17.69 -11.59
C GLU A 181 9.06 17.67 -10.58
N GLY A 182 9.33 18.03 -9.33
CA GLY A 182 8.38 17.99 -8.22
C GLY A 182 8.43 16.69 -7.39
N LEU A 183 8.90 15.58 -7.94
CA LEU A 183 9.13 14.33 -7.18
C LEU A 183 10.56 14.26 -6.62
N ILE A 184 10.68 14.09 -5.31
CA ILE A 184 11.96 13.84 -4.67
C ILE A 184 12.28 12.35 -4.71
N LEU A 185 13.11 11.96 -5.68
CA LEU A 185 13.51 10.58 -5.96
C LEU A 185 15.03 10.42 -5.77
N ASN A 186 15.46 9.38 -5.06
CA ASN A 186 16.86 8.97 -5.06
C ASN A 186 17.17 8.21 -6.36
N GLU A 187 18.00 8.79 -7.24
CA GLU A 187 18.31 8.25 -8.56
C GLU A 187 19.12 6.94 -8.55
N SER A 188 19.70 6.57 -7.41
CA SER A 188 20.50 5.35 -7.23
C SER A 188 19.70 4.21 -6.58
N THR A 189 18.78 4.53 -5.66
CA THR A 189 18.02 3.52 -4.91
C THR A 189 16.55 3.41 -5.35
N GLY A 190 16.05 4.39 -6.11
CA GLY A 190 14.65 4.51 -6.47
C GLY A 190 13.72 4.90 -5.32
N THR A 191 14.25 5.21 -4.14
CA THR A 191 13.43 5.61 -2.99
C THR A 191 12.79 6.97 -3.25
N ILE A 192 11.47 7.06 -3.12
CA ILE A 192 10.70 8.30 -3.18
C ILE A 192 10.57 8.86 -1.76
N ASP A 193 10.79 10.16 -1.61
CA ASP A 193 10.48 10.89 -0.38
C ASP A 193 9.16 11.66 -0.55
N VAL A 194 8.06 11.05 -0.12
CA VAL A 194 6.71 11.58 -0.36
C VAL A 194 6.48 12.88 0.40
N THR A 195 7.06 13.05 1.60
CA THR A 195 6.81 14.25 2.43
C THR A 195 7.45 15.51 1.86
N ARG A 196 8.55 15.36 1.12
CA ARG A 196 9.24 16.48 0.45
C ARG A 196 8.87 16.66 -1.02
N SER A 197 8.08 15.76 -1.59
CA SER A 197 7.60 15.86 -2.97
C SER A 197 6.37 16.74 -3.07
N GLU A 198 6.14 17.38 -4.22
CA GLU A 198 4.92 18.14 -4.47
C GLU A 198 3.73 17.19 -4.75
N PRO A 199 2.48 17.57 -4.42
CA PRO A 199 1.32 16.83 -4.88
C PRO A 199 1.23 16.79 -6.41
N GLY A 200 0.98 15.63 -7.00
CA GLY A 200 0.97 15.49 -8.45
C GLY A 200 1.00 14.06 -8.95
N ASN A 201 0.95 13.91 -10.28
CA ASN A 201 1.13 12.63 -10.95
C ASN A 201 2.50 12.62 -11.62
N TYR A 202 3.27 11.58 -11.31
CA TYR A 202 4.65 11.42 -11.73
C TYR A 202 4.82 10.13 -12.50
N ILE A 203 5.78 10.14 -13.43
CA ILE A 203 6.22 8.95 -14.13
C ILE A 203 7.64 8.67 -13.68
N VAL A 204 7.80 7.66 -12.83
CA VAL A 204 9.12 7.17 -12.47
C VAL A 204 9.60 6.25 -13.58
N THR A 205 10.74 6.60 -14.16
CA THR A 205 11.38 5.86 -15.23
C THR A 205 12.57 5.09 -14.68
N PHE A 206 12.61 3.80 -14.97
CA PHE A 206 13.65 2.88 -14.57
C PHE A 206 14.38 2.43 -15.83
N SER A 207 15.68 2.68 -15.88
CA SER A 207 16.55 2.25 -16.97
C SER A 207 17.67 1.37 -16.43
N SER A 208 17.88 0.24 -17.06
CA SER A 208 19.02 -0.65 -16.80
C SER A 208 19.74 -0.91 -18.12
N PRO A 209 21.08 -0.95 -18.15
CA PRO A 209 21.85 -1.35 -19.34
C PRO A 209 21.48 -2.74 -19.87
N VAL A 210 20.78 -3.54 -19.06
CA VAL A 210 20.33 -4.88 -19.38
C VAL A 210 18.87 -5.04 -18.93
N CYS A 211 17.97 -5.40 -19.84
CA CYS A 211 16.59 -5.80 -19.55
C CYS A 211 15.54 -4.78 -19.13
N LEU A 212 15.84 -3.49 -19.07
CA LEU A 212 14.78 -2.47 -18.94
C LEU A 212 15.09 -1.37 -19.93
N THR A 213 14.62 -1.53 -21.17
CA THR A 213 14.72 -0.49 -22.19
C THR A 213 14.01 0.78 -21.75
N GLN A 214 12.93 0.67 -20.98
CA GLN A 214 12.37 1.70 -20.12
C GLN A 214 11.18 1.05 -19.39
N GLN A 215 11.18 0.95 -18.06
CA GLN A 215 9.91 0.73 -17.35
C GLN A 215 9.44 2.08 -16.84
N GLN A 216 8.15 2.36 -17.02
CA GLN A 216 7.50 3.55 -16.48
C GLN A 216 6.48 3.11 -15.43
N ILE A 217 6.52 3.74 -14.27
CA ILE A 217 5.56 3.51 -13.19
C ILE A 217 4.91 4.84 -12.89
N SER A 218 3.58 4.88 -13.02
CA SER A 218 2.78 6.01 -12.58
C SER A 218 2.70 6.01 -11.06
N VAL A 219 3.11 7.13 -10.46
CA VAL A 219 3.00 7.38 -9.02
C VAL A 219 2.20 8.66 -8.84
N SER A 220 1.17 8.61 -8.01
CA SER A 220 0.40 9.79 -7.62
C SER A 220 0.70 10.15 -6.16
N ILE A 221 0.93 11.42 -5.90
CA ILE A 221 1.01 11.97 -4.54
C ILE A 221 -0.21 12.85 -4.34
N ALA A 222 -1.09 12.42 -3.44
CA ALA A 222 -2.30 13.14 -3.10
C ALA A 222 -1.97 14.42 -2.31
N PRO A 223 -2.65 15.54 -2.59
CA PRO A 223 -2.47 16.76 -1.80
C PRO A 223 -2.77 16.50 -0.33
N GLY A 224 -1.94 17.02 0.56
CA GLY A 224 -2.17 16.92 1.99
C GLY A 224 -3.48 17.61 2.40
N ILE A 225 -4.20 17.02 3.34
CA ILE A 225 -5.33 17.68 4.00
C ILE A 225 -4.75 18.63 5.04
N ASN A 226 -5.20 19.88 5.04
CA ASN A 226 -4.79 20.89 6.00
C ASN A 226 -6.01 21.49 6.70
N LEU A 227 -5.89 21.66 8.01
CA LEU A 227 -6.89 22.31 8.86
C LEU A 227 -6.25 23.57 9.44
N THR A 228 -6.61 24.73 8.90
CA THR A 228 -6.01 26.02 9.30
C THR A 228 -6.46 26.44 10.69
N GLN A 229 -7.74 26.26 10.99
CA GLN A 229 -8.33 26.50 12.30
C GLN A 229 -9.52 25.57 12.49
N LEU A 230 -9.63 24.97 13.67
CA LEU A 230 -10.79 24.21 14.05
C LEU A 230 -11.91 25.17 14.47
N VAL A 231 -12.88 25.38 13.58
CA VAL A 231 -14.10 26.16 13.89
C VAL A 231 -15.23 25.17 14.08
N THR A 232 -15.82 25.23 15.27
CA THR A 232 -16.91 24.35 15.67
C THR A 232 -18.03 25.16 16.28
N THR A 233 -19.26 24.87 15.91
CA THR A 233 -20.44 25.36 16.62
C THR A 233 -20.94 24.24 17.51
N PHE A 234 -20.91 24.49 18.81
CA PHE A 234 -21.54 23.62 19.79
C PHE A 234 -22.99 24.07 19.94
N ILE A 235 -23.91 23.11 19.78
CA ILE A 235 -25.26 23.26 20.33
C ILE A 235 -25.22 22.45 21.61
N ASP A 236 -25.22 23.17 22.73
CA ASP A 236 -24.97 22.61 24.05
C ASP A 236 -25.79 21.35 24.30
N ALA A 237 -25.17 20.39 24.98
CA ALA A 237 -25.92 19.37 25.68
C ALA A 237 -26.84 20.10 26.66
N THR A 238 -28.14 20.17 26.38
CA THR A 238 -29.08 20.56 27.43
C THR A 238 -29.06 19.49 28.50
N CYS A 239 -29.32 19.85 29.76
CA CYS A 239 -29.42 18.87 30.84
C CYS A 239 -30.47 17.77 30.56
N GLU A 240 -31.41 18.05 29.65
CA GLU A 240 -32.46 17.16 29.15
C GLU A 240 -31.95 16.07 28.20
N LYS A 241 -30.92 16.36 27.38
CA LYS A 241 -30.42 15.41 26.37
C LYS A 241 -29.08 14.81 26.73
N GLN A 242 -28.25 15.50 27.53
CA GLN A 242 -26.87 15.14 27.92
C GLN A 242 -25.96 14.68 26.76
N LYS A 243 -26.37 15.04 25.55
CA LYS A 243 -25.86 14.61 24.27
C LYS A 243 -25.72 15.86 23.44
N GLY A 244 -24.49 16.37 23.40
CA GLY A 244 -24.14 17.55 22.65
C GLY A 244 -24.21 17.29 21.15
N THR A 245 -24.44 18.37 20.40
CA THR A 245 -24.22 18.36 18.97
C THR A 245 -22.98 19.18 18.66
N LEU A 246 -22.14 18.65 17.78
CA LEU A 246 -21.02 19.37 17.18
C LEU A 246 -21.24 19.49 15.68
N GLU A 247 -21.11 20.70 15.13
CA GLU A 247 -20.97 20.89 13.69
C GLU A 247 -19.56 21.42 13.39
N ILE A 248 -18.90 20.81 12.42
CA ILE A 248 -17.58 21.23 11.92
C ILE A 248 -17.79 22.17 10.74
N ASP A 249 -17.15 23.33 10.77
CA ASP A 249 -17.10 24.19 9.59
C ASP A 249 -16.12 23.61 8.55
N ILE A 250 -16.67 22.90 7.56
CA ILE A 250 -15.89 22.28 6.47
C ILE A 250 -15.12 23.32 5.64
N SER A 251 -15.52 24.61 5.66
CA SER A 251 -14.81 25.66 4.89
C SER A 251 -13.37 25.89 5.38
N THR A 252 -13.07 25.48 6.62
CA THR A 252 -11.72 25.55 7.22
C THR A 252 -10.79 24.41 6.76
N ILE A 253 -11.34 23.37 6.14
CA ILE A 253 -10.59 22.24 5.60
C ILE A 253 -10.14 22.57 4.18
N THR A 254 -8.83 22.59 3.97
CA THR A 254 -8.20 22.88 2.67
C THR A 254 -7.29 21.72 2.24
N GLY A 255 -6.91 21.69 0.96
CA GLY A 255 -6.14 20.57 0.41
C GLY A 255 -6.94 19.27 0.34
N GLY A 256 -6.27 18.13 0.23
CA GLY A 256 -6.92 16.82 0.04
C GLY A 256 -7.81 16.71 -1.19
N THR A 257 -8.45 15.56 -1.35
CA THR A 257 -9.39 15.28 -2.45
C THR A 257 -10.82 15.20 -1.95
N LYS A 258 -11.70 16.12 -2.34
CA LYS A 258 -13.13 16.11 -1.95
C LYS A 258 -13.87 14.90 -2.56
N PRO A 259 -14.95 14.40 -1.93
CA PRO A 259 -15.54 14.84 -0.67
C PRO A 259 -14.78 14.33 0.56
N TYR A 260 -14.84 15.09 1.65
CA TYR A 260 -14.31 14.66 2.94
C TYR A 260 -15.34 13.82 3.71
N ARG A 261 -14.85 12.85 4.46
CA ARG A 261 -15.58 12.11 5.51
C ARG A 261 -14.97 12.48 6.85
N LEU A 262 -15.83 12.87 7.79
CA LEU A 262 -15.42 13.28 9.12
C LEU A 262 -15.77 12.21 10.13
N ALA A 263 -14.87 11.98 11.09
CA ALA A 263 -15.11 11.15 12.25
C ALA A 263 -14.52 11.80 13.51
N LEU A 264 -15.16 11.61 14.65
CA LEU A 264 -14.60 11.92 15.96
C LEU A 264 -14.19 10.62 16.64
N ARG A 265 -13.00 10.58 17.21
CA ARG A 265 -12.54 9.49 18.06
C ARG A 265 -12.45 9.96 19.49
N GLU A 266 -13.23 9.37 20.39
CA GLU A 266 -13.16 9.69 21.81
C GLU A 266 -11.88 9.11 22.40
N THR A 267 -11.08 9.95 23.06
CA THR A 267 -9.72 9.58 23.49
C THR A 267 -9.69 8.55 24.62
N SER A 268 -10.74 8.46 25.43
CA SER A 268 -10.80 7.53 26.57
C SER A 268 -11.26 6.12 26.19
N ARG A 269 -12.30 6.01 25.36
CA ARG A 269 -12.90 4.72 24.96
C ARG A 269 -12.40 4.23 23.61
N ASN A 270 -11.66 5.05 22.87
CA ASN A 270 -11.24 4.79 21.49
C ASN A 270 -12.44 4.49 20.56
N GLU A 271 -13.61 5.02 20.91
CA GLU A 271 -14.84 4.86 20.14
C GLU A 271 -14.90 5.91 19.04
N THR A 272 -15.26 5.51 17.82
CA THR A 272 -15.31 6.40 16.66
C THR A 272 -16.75 6.67 16.25
N ILE A 273 -17.10 7.95 16.13
CA ILE A 273 -18.40 8.46 15.73
C ILE A 273 -18.25 9.10 14.35
N SER A 274 -19.05 8.68 13.36
CA SER A 274 -19.03 9.26 12.02
C SER A 274 -20.02 10.42 11.91
N ALA A 275 -19.67 11.45 11.14
CA ALA A 275 -20.57 12.57 10.88
C ALA A 275 -21.69 12.21 9.90
N VAL A 276 -22.83 12.89 10.04
CA VAL A 276 -23.83 13.04 8.97
C VAL A 276 -23.59 14.40 8.30
N GLY A 277 -22.96 14.39 7.12
CA GLY A 277 -22.46 15.62 6.50
C GLY A 277 -21.30 16.19 7.32
N ASN A 278 -21.54 17.30 8.02
CA ASN A 278 -20.58 17.94 8.92
C ASN A 278 -21.01 17.92 10.40
N ARG A 279 -22.10 17.21 10.70
CA ARG A 279 -22.75 17.20 12.01
C ARG A 279 -22.51 15.89 12.76
N PHE A 280 -22.22 16.00 14.04
CA PHE A 280 -22.15 14.90 15.00
C PHE A 280 -23.22 15.10 16.08
N ASP A 281 -24.05 14.10 16.27
CA ASP A 281 -25.08 14.07 17.32
C ASP A 281 -24.70 13.08 18.41
N ASN A 282 -25.38 13.15 19.56
CA ASN A 282 -25.24 12.19 20.66
C ASN A 282 -23.85 12.17 21.32
N LEU A 283 -23.13 13.31 21.31
CA LEU A 283 -21.81 13.42 21.94
C LEU A 283 -21.92 13.55 23.46
N ILE A 284 -21.26 12.66 24.18
CA ILE A 284 -21.16 12.78 25.64
C ILE A 284 -20.02 13.74 26.02
N PRO A 285 -19.99 14.26 27.26
CA PRO A 285 -18.84 15.01 27.75
C PRO A 285 -17.55 14.18 27.68
N GLY A 286 -16.49 14.76 27.12
CA GLY A 286 -15.25 14.03 26.83
C GLY A 286 -14.31 14.80 25.90
N SER A 287 -13.16 14.20 25.60
CA SER A 287 -12.17 14.74 24.66
C SER A 287 -12.16 13.90 23.39
N TYR A 288 -12.14 14.57 22.23
CA TYR A 288 -12.28 13.94 20.92
C TYR A 288 -11.19 14.38 19.95
N GLU A 289 -10.67 13.43 19.18
CA GLU A 289 -9.80 13.69 18.04
C GLU A 289 -10.64 13.75 16.76
N LEU A 290 -10.56 14.87 16.02
CA LEU A 290 -11.18 14.96 14.71
C LEU A 290 -10.29 14.28 13.67
N ILE A 291 -10.86 13.28 12.99
CA ILE A 291 -10.26 12.55 11.89
C ILE A 291 -10.95 12.98 10.60
N ILE A 292 -10.18 13.55 9.68
CA ILE A 292 -10.63 13.96 8.35
C ILE A 292 -10.07 12.95 7.35
N THR A 293 -10.94 12.28 6.61
CA THR A 293 -10.56 11.37 5.54
C THR A 293 -11.02 11.93 4.20
N ASP A 294 -10.13 11.98 3.20
CA ASP A 294 -10.48 12.43 1.86
C ASP A 294 -10.95 11.29 0.94
N ALA A 295 -11.29 11.61 -0.31
CA ALA A 295 -11.75 10.63 -1.29
C ALA A 295 -10.67 9.61 -1.70
N LEU A 296 -9.39 9.94 -1.54
CA LEU A 296 -8.26 9.05 -1.80
C LEU A 296 -7.82 8.27 -0.55
N GLN A 297 -8.64 8.28 0.52
CA GLN A 297 -8.39 7.62 1.80
C GLN A 297 -7.21 8.19 2.60
N CYS A 298 -6.76 9.40 2.26
CA CYS A 298 -5.77 10.09 3.05
C CYS A 298 -6.41 10.63 4.32
N GLN A 299 -5.73 10.44 5.45
CA GLN A 299 -6.21 10.86 6.76
C GLN A 299 -5.35 11.96 7.34
N GLN A 300 -6.03 12.94 7.93
CA GLN A 300 -5.43 13.96 8.77
C GLN A 300 -6.17 13.99 10.10
N ILE A 301 -5.40 13.96 11.19
CA ILE A 301 -5.92 14.12 12.55
C ILE A 301 -5.65 15.56 12.98
N ALA A 302 -6.67 16.23 13.52
CA ALA A 302 -6.50 17.55 14.09
C ALA A 302 -5.51 17.51 15.27
N SER A 303 -4.60 18.48 15.33
CA SER A 303 -3.56 18.53 16.36
C SER A 303 -4.08 18.91 17.74
N THR A 304 -5.20 19.63 17.80
CA THR A 304 -5.88 20.03 19.03
C THR A 304 -7.14 19.20 19.23
N PRO A 305 -7.31 18.54 20.39
CA PRO A 305 -8.52 17.80 20.68
C PRO A 305 -9.71 18.75 20.89
N ILE A 306 -10.90 18.23 20.61
CA ILE A 306 -12.18 18.89 20.86
C ILE A 306 -12.68 18.45 22.23
N ASN A 307 -12.88 19.40 23.13
CA ASN A 307 -13.42 19.10 24.46
C ASN A 307 -14.90 19.41 24.50
N VAL A 308 -15.70 18.38 24.74
CA VAL A 308 -17.14 18.50 25.04
C VAL A 308 -17.25 18.59 26.56
N SER A 309 -17.63 19.75 27.06
CA SER A 309 -17.77 19.99 28.50
C SER A 309 -19.10 19.46 29.04
N THR A 310 -19.11 19.12 30.33
CA THR A 310 -20.37 18.91 31.05
C THR A 310 -21.11 20.25 31.16
N PRO A 311 -22.43 20.30 30.91
CA PRO A 311 -23.19 21.53 31.06
C PRO A 311 -23.14 22.05 32.50
N THR A 312 -22.91 23.36 32.66
CA THR A 312 -22.64 24.01 33.96
C THR A 312 -23.87 24.17 34.85
N ASP A 313 -25.08 24.13 34.28
CA ASP A 313 -26.35 24.44 34.98
C ASP A 313 -27.24 23.20 35.23
N CYS A 314 -26.67 22.00 35.24
CA CYS A 314 -27.45 20.81 35.57
C CYS A 314 -27.71 20.72 37.07
N VAL A 315 -28.84 21.30 37.49
CA VAL A 315 -29.41 21.06 38.81
C VAL A 315 -29.65 19.54 38.93
N PRO A 316 -29.18 18.88 39.99
CA PRO A 316 -29.34 17.43 40.15
C PRO A 316 -30.78 17.08 40.56
N VAL A 317 -31.73 17.32 39.66
CA VAL A 317 -33.15 17.07 39.85
C VAL A 317 -33.64 16.08 38.80
N ILE A 318 -34.52 15.16 39.21
CA ILE A 318 -35.28 14.29 38.31
C ILE A 318 -36.77 14.58 38.49
N SER A 319 -37.50 14.87 37.41
CA SER A 319 -38.96 14.96 37.33
C SER A 319 -39.47 13.87 36.38
N PRO A 320 -39.70 12.63 36.84
CA PRO A 320 -40.01 11.50 35.96
C PRO A 320 -41.50 11.52 35.58
N ASN A 321 -41.91 12.50 34.78
CA ASN A 321 -43.29 12.75 34.35
C ASN A 321 -43.51 12.43 32.86
N GLY A 322 -42.45 12.13 32.12
CA GLY A 322 -42.49 11.75 30.71
C GLY A 322 -42.64 12.93 29.75
N ASP A 323 -42.40 14.17 30.20
CA ASP A 323 -42.45 15.36 29.34
C ASP A 323 -41.14 15.61 28.56
N GLY A 324 -40.12 14.78 28.80
CA GLY A 324 -38.81 14.88 28.19
C GLY A 324 -37.86 15.85 28.90
N VAL A 325 -38.30 16.51 29.99
CA VAL A 325 -37.52 17.48 30.76
C VAL A 325 -37.15 16.87 32.11
N ALA A 326 -35.85 16.66 32.31
CA ALA A 326 -35.30 16.10 33.55
C ALA A 326 -35.93 14.75 33.98
N ASP A 327 -36.41 13.94 33.04
CA ASP A 327 -36.99 12.61 33.31
C ASP A 327 -35.96 11.61 33.87
N ALA A 328 -34.67 11.83 33.60
CA ALA A 328 -33.58 11.00 34.07
C ALA A 328 -32.30 11.81 34.33
N PHE A 329 -31.41 11.26 35.15
CA PHE A 329 -30.09 11.80 35.45
C PHE A 329 -29.00 10.87 34.89
N TYR A 330 -28.20 11.34 33.94
CA TYR A 330 -27.06 10.58 33.42
C TYR A 330 -25.83 10.70 34.33
N ILE A 331 -25.16 9.56 34.47
CA ILE A 331 -24.03 9.33 35.35
C ILE A 331 -22.81 9.04 34.46
N PRO A 332 -21.92 10.02 34.25
CA PRO A 332 -20.83 9.91 33.26
C PRO A 332 -19.62 9.13 33.78
N SER A 333 -19.47 9.00 35.10
CA SER A 333 -18.39 8.24 35.73
C SER A 333 -18.40 6.80 35.22
N GLN A 334 -17.23 6.19 35.04
CA GLN A 334 -17.13 4.79 34.63
C GLN A 334 -17.15 3.86 35.86
N GLY A 335 -17.66 2.65 35.70
CA GLY A 335 -17.65 1.60 36.72
C GLY A 335 -19.03 1.28 37.26
N VAL A 336 -19.11 0.81 38.51
CA VAL A 336 -20.39 0.46 39.13
C VAL A 336 -20.78 1.55 40.13
N VAL A 337 -22.00 2.05 40.02
CA VAL A 337 -22.60 3.00 40.97
C VAL A 337 -23.76 2.36 41.70
N LYS A 338 -23.98 2.81 42.93
CA LYS A 338 -25.07 2.37 43.79
C LYS A 338 -25.92 3.55 44.21
N ILE A 339 -27.24 3.38 44.17
CA ILE A 339 -28.21 4.44 44.44
C ILE A 339 -28.91 4.15 45.76
N TYR A 340 -28.89 5.11 46.67
CA TYR A 340 -29.44 4.98 48.01
C TYR A 340 -30.51 6.02 48.31
N ASN A 341 -31.53 5.65 49.08
CA ASN A 341 -32.43 6.64 49.69
C ASN A 341 -31.76 7.34 50.90
N ARG A 342 -32.45 8.33 51.46
CA ARG A 342 -32.00 9.07 52.65
C ARG A 342 -31.78 8.22 53.92
N TYR A 343 -32.28 6.99 53.96
CA TYR A 343 -32.10 6.05 55.06
C TYR A 343 -30.92 5.09 54.83
N GLY A 344 -30.19 5.25 53.73
CA GLY A 344 -29.06 4.39 53.36
C GLY A 344 -29.49 3.03 52.80
N GLN A 345 -30.76 2.85 52.42
CA GLN A 345 -31.22 1.63 51.76
C GLN A 345 -30.82 1.68 50.28
N LEU A 346 -30.20 0.60 49.80
CA LEU A 346 -29.84 0.43 48.40
C LEU A 346 -31.11 0.21 47.56
N LEU A 347 -31.26 0.98 46.49
CA LEU A 347 -32.42 0.94 45.59
C LEU A 347 -32.09 0.35 44.23
N LYS A 348 -30.93 0.71 43.67
CA LYS A 348 -30.51 0.30 42.33
C LYS A 348 -28.99 0.23 42.22
N THR A 349 -28.48 -0.72 41.46
CA THR A 349 -27.07 -0.78 41.05
C THR A 349 -26.96 -0.63 39.53
N LEU A 350 -26.09 0.25 39.04
CA LEU A 350 -25.91 0.50 37.61
C LEU A 350 -24.45 0.32 37.21
N SER A 351 -24.22 -0.34 36.08
CA SER A 351 -22.96 -0.25 35.33
C SER A 351 -22.99 1.03 34.52
N THR A 352 -21.99 1.89 34.70
CA THR A 352 -21.92 3.25 34.15
C THR A 352 -20.85 3.35 33.07
N PRO A 353 -21.06 4.20 32.04
CA PRO A 353 -21.99 5.32 32.00
C PRO A 353 -23.45 4.90 31.77
N ALA A 354 -24.39 5.46 32.53
CA ALA A 354 -25.81 5.09 32.48
C ALA A 354 -26.73 6.23 32.91
N GLU A 355 -28.02 6.12 32.58
CA GLU A 355 -29.09 7.01 33.04
C GLU A 355 -29.85 6.39 34.21
N TRP A 356 -30.20 7.22 35.19
CA TRP A 356 -31.14 6.86 36.24
C TRP A 356 -32.43 7.67 36.12
N ASP A 357 -33.51 6.96 35.85
CA ASP A 357 -34.89 7.39 35.61
C ASP A 357 -35.74 7.44 36.89
N ALA A 358 -35.09 7.62 38.04
CA ALA A 358 -35.73 7.57 39.35
C ALA A 358 -36.51 6.26 39.62
N THR A 359 -36.08 5.11 39.10
CA THR A 359 -36.65 3.80 39.49
C THR A 359 -35.77 3.04 40.47
N ASP A 360 -36.37 2.08 41.18
CA ASP A 360 -35.64 1.00 41.86
C ASP A 360 -35.21 -0.13 40.90
N GLU A 361 -34.57 -1.16 41.44
CA GLU A 361 -34.15 -2.38 40.70
C GLU A 361 -35.32 -3.15 40.07
N SER A 362 -36.54 -2.97 40.58
CA SER A 362 -37.76 -3.59 40.04
C SER A 362 -38.42 -2.74 38.94
N GLY A 363 -37.87 -1.58 38.62
CA GLY A 363 -38.42 -0.64 37.63
C GLY A 363 -39.54 0.25 38.17
N ASN A 364 -39.81 0.25 39.48
CA ASN A 364 -40.84 1.11 40.07
C ASN A 364 -40.27 2.49 40.40
N LEU A 365 -41.02 3.55 40.13
CA LEU A 365 -40.62 4.91 40.49
C LEU A 365 -40.44 5.07 42.01
N VAL A 366 -39.30 5.59 42.42
CA VAL A 366 -39.00 5.89 43.82
C VAL A 366 -39.82 7.10 44.30
N PRO A 367 -40.10 7.23 45.61
CA PRO A 367 -40.81 8.38 46.16
C PRO A 367 -40.11 9.72 45.90
N MET A 368 -40.82 10.85 46.00
CA MET A 368 -40.16 12.16 45.99
C MET A 368 -39.19 12.29 47.17
N GLY A 369 -38.02 12.88 46.94
CA GLY A 369 -37.01 13.08 47.98
C GLY A 369 -35.59 13.13 47.47
N ASN A 370 -34.64 13.17 48.41
CA ASN A 370 -33.21 13.18 48.09
C ASN A 370 -32.64 11.76 48.11
N TYR A 371 -31.80 11.50 47.12
CA TYR A 371 -31.13 10.23 46.87
C TYR A 371 -29.64 10.46 46.69
N VAL A 372 -28.84 9.45 47.00
CA VAL A 372 -27.38 9.52 46.89
C VAL A 372 -26.90 8.48 45.90
N ILE A 373 -26.22 8.93 44.85
CA ILE A 373 -25.46 8.08 43.94
C ILE A 373 -24.04 7.98 44.51
N VAL A 374 -23.55 6.76 44.69
CA VAL A 374 -22.22 6.47 45.21
C VAL A 374 -21.45 5.66 44.17
N GLY A 375 -20.44 6.28 43.56
CA GLY A 375 -19.48 5.60 42.70
C GLY A 375 -18.31 4.98 43.46
N SER A 376 -17.34 4.46 42.70
CA SER A 376 -16.19 3.73 43.22
C SER A 376 -15.17 4.64 43.93
N ASN A 377 -15.13 5.93 43.57
CA ASN A 377 -14.30 6.93 44.25
C ASN A 377 -15.15 7.83 45.17
N ALA A 378 -14.55 8.31 46.27
CA ALA A 378 -15.24 9.20 47.21
C ALA A 378 -15.69 10.54 46.59
N ALA A 379 -15.07 10.96 45.48
CA ALA A 379 -15.45 12.12 44.67
C ALA A 379 -16.70 11.87 43.81
N ASP A 380 -17.10 10.61 43.59
CA ASP A 380 -18.26 10.23 42.77
C ASP A 380 -19.55 10.13 43.60
N LYS A 381 -19.66 10.94 44.64
CA LYS A 381 -20.88 11.06 45.46
C LYS A 381 -21.70 12.24 44.97
N LYS A 382 -22.91 11.98 44.46
CA LYS A 382 -23.85 13.03 44.06
C LYS A 382 -25.17 12.88 44.79
N VAL A 383 -25.72 13.99 45.26
CA VAL A 383 -27.08 14.06 45.79
C VAL A 383 -28.01 14.49 44.67
N ILE A 384 -29.04 13.69 44.42
CA ILE A 384 -30.07 13.94 43.41
C ILE A 384 -31.42 14.11 44.10
N THR A 385 -32.20 15.10 43.70
CA THR A 385 -33.55 15.36 44.19
C THR A 385 -34.57 14.84 43.18
N VAL A 386 -35.40 13.88 43.56
CA VAL A 386 -36.54 13.43 42.76
C VAL A 386 -37.76 14.24 43.16
N ILE A 387 -38.38 14.92 42.20
CA ILE A 387 -39.65 15.64 42.32
C ILE A 387 -40.70 14.99 41.42
N ARG A 388 -41.98 15.26 41.67
CA ARG A 388 -43.09 14.85 40.82
C ARG A 388 -44.06 16.00 40.67
#